data_AF-A0A7W9DBA3-F1
#
_entry.id   AF-A0A7W9DBA3-F1
#
_cell.length_a   1.000
_cell.length_b   1.000
_cell.length_c   1.000
_cell.angle_alpha   90.00
_cell.angle_beta   90.00
_cell.angle_gamma   90.00
#
_symmetry.space_group_name_H-M   'P 1'
#
loop_
_entity.id
_entity.type
_entity.pdbx_description
1 polymer ?
#
loop_
_entity_poly.entity_id
_entity_poly.type
_entity_poly.pdbx_seq_one_letter_code
_entity_poly.pdbx_strand_id
1 'polypeptide(L)'
;MTVHALSAGEAMTAEPVELYAASKHGHTSHELAALSLDAHVYEILPGTFVASHTQIDPSVRLRALGASVGLKAARAGVFARLTASWVFGCAPLPERLTLHVEQYHRPLPNNSPLPLLTLQAPVGVRGKRVLGELSVTSLRRTALDLAAYPEGQDSHQALVRLIRKYPETLDTDRLLSNLVTQRRASIHKHLIAAVRDSQRFTE
;
A
#
# COMPACT_ATOMS: atom_id res chain seq x y z
N MET A 1 2.19 -31.70 -34.93
CA MET A 1 2.20 -31.78 -33.46
C MET A 1 2.06 -30.37 -32.93
N THR A 2 0.87 -30.05 -32.47
CA THR A 2 0.43 -28.69 -32.13
C THR A 2 0.67 -28.46 -30.65
N VAL A 3 1.43 -27.42 -30.33
CA VAL A 3 1.72 -26.96 -28.97
C VAL A 3 0.43 -26.38 -28.38
N HIS A 4 -0.13 -27.04 -27.37
CA HIS A 4 -1.24 -26.51 -26.59
C HIS A 4 -0.73 -25.34 -25.72
N ALA A 5 -1.24 -24.15 -26.02
CA ALA A 5 -1.15 -22.99 -25.15
C ALA A 5 -1.86 -23.30 -23.82
N LEU A 6 -1.15 -23.09 -22.71
CA LEU A 6 -1.74 -23.08 -21.38
C LEU A 6 -2.71 -21.91 -21.30
N SER A 7 -3.99 -22.27 -21.16
CA SER A 7 -5.13 -21.37 -20.97
C SER A 7 -4.88 -20.42 -19.80
N ALA A 8 -5.22 -19.15 -20.02
CA ALA A 8 -5.35 -18.15 -18.98
C ALA A 8 -6.23 -18.69 -17.85
N GLY A 9 -5.68 -18.74 -16.64
CA GLY A 9 -6.42 -19.15 -15.45
C GLY A 9 -7.62 -18.25 -15.24
N GLU A 10 -8.79 -18.89 -15.11
CA GLU A 10 -10.02 -18.27 -14.67
C GLU A 10 -9.76 -17.44 -13.41
N ALA A 11 -10.00 -16.13 -13.51
CA ALA A 11 -10.06 -15.27 -12.34
C ALA A 11 -11.27 -15.71 -11.52
N MET A 12 -11.05 -16.59 -10.55
CA MET A 12 -12.03 -16.88 -9.50
C MET A 12 -12.36 -15.55 -8.82
N THR A 13 -13.54 -15.02 -9.10
CA THR A 13 -14.06 -13.80 -8.47
C THR A 13 -14.36 -14.14 -7.02
N ALA A 14 -13.32 -14.13 -6.18
CA ALA A 14 -13.48 -14.27 -4.74
C ALA A 14 -14.48 -13.23 -4.25
N GLU A 15 -15.48 -13.68 -3.50
CA GLU A 15 -16.42 -12.81 -2.80
C GLU A 15 -15.66 -11.66 -2.14
N PRO A 16 -16.12 -10.41 -2.29
CA PRO A 16 -15.41 -9.28 -1.74
C PRO A 16 -15.36 -9.41 -0.22
N VAL A 17 -14.16 -9.69 0.31
CA VAL A 17 -13.87 -9.63 1.75
C VAL A 17 -14.64 -8.49 2.44
N GLU A 18 -15.47 -8.89 3.39
CA GLU A 18 -16.31 -8.00 4.17
C GLU A 18 -15.45 -7.20 5.16
N LEU A 19 -15.76 -5.90 5.30
CA LEU A 19 -15.10 -5.01 6.25
C LEU A 19 -16.14 -4.48 7.23
N TYR A 20 -15.88 -4.61 8.53
CA TYR A 20 -16.77 -4.14 9.58
C TYR A 20 -16.34 -2.77 10.08
N ALA A 21 -17.32 -1.90 10.30
CA ALA A 21 -17.16 -0.56 10.85
C ALA A 21 -18.48 -0.13 11.50
N ALA A 22 -18.40 0.72 12.53
CA ALA A 22 -19.54 1.05 13.38
C ALA A 22 -20.74 1.71 12.65
N SER A 23 -20.53 2.24 11.45
CA SER A 23 -21.58 2.92 10.67
C SER A 23 -22.14 2.10 9.51
N LYS A 24 -21.59 0.91 9.22
CA LYS A 24 -21.89 0.18 7.97
C LYS A 24 -22.77 -1.06 8.14
N HIS A 25 -22.75 -1.70 9.32
CA HIS A 25 -23.46 -2.98 9.56
C HIS A 25 -24.33 -2.96 10.82
N GLY A 26 -24.70 -1.77 11.31
CA GLY A 26 -25.47 -1.64 12.56
C GLY A 26 -24.69 -1.95 13.84
N HIS A 27 -23.41 -2.32 13.71
CA HIS A 27 -22.55 -2.55 14.87
C HIS A 27 -22.18 -1.24 15.58
N THR A 28 -22.14 -1.22 16.90
CA THR A 28 -21.51 -0.10 17.62
C THR A 28 -19.99 -0.27 17.71
N SER A 29 -19.24 0.81 17.99
CA SER A 29 -17.80 0.70 18.24
C SER A 29 -17.47 -0.24 19.42
N HIS A 30 -18.35 -0.31 20.42
CA HIS A 30 -18.20 -1.21 21.57
C HIS A 30 -18.41 -2.68 21.17
N GLU A 31 -19.38 -2.96 20.30
CA GLU A 31 -19.59 -4.31 19.78
C GLU A 31 -18.40 -4.80 18.97
N LEU A 32 -17.82 -3.94 18.11
CA LEU A 32 -16.62 -4.29 17.35
C LEU A 32 -15.41 -4.51 18.27
N ALA A 33 -15.26 -3.71 19.32
CA ALA A 33 -14.22 -3.90 20.32
C ALA A 33 -14.40 -5.24 21.07
N ALA A 34 -15.63 -5.60 21.47
CA ALA A 34 -15.93 -6.88 22.11
C ALA A 34 -15.63 -8.07 21.17
N LEU A 35 -16.10 -8.00 19.91
CA LEU A 35 -15.80 -9.02 18.90
C LEU A 35 -14.30 -9.15 18.63
N SER A 36 -13.54 -8.06 18.74
CA SER A 36 -12.09 -8.09 18.58
C SER A 36 -11.39 -8.74 19.78
N LEU A 37 -11.85 -8.48 21.00
CA LEU A 37 -11.35 -9.15 22.22
C LEU A 37 -11.59 -10.66 22.19
N ASP A 38 -12.74 -11.09 21.66
CA ASP A 38 -13.09 -12.50 21.46
C ASP A 38 -12.45 -13.11 20.19
N ALA A 39 -11.56 -12.38 19.52
CA ALA A 39 -10.84 -12.78 18.31
C ALA A 39 -11.75 -13.18 17.12
N HIS A 40 -12.98 -12.69 17.07
CA HIS A 40 -13.86 -12.84 15.90
C HIS A 40 -13.47 -11.91 14.75
N VAL A 41 -12.99 -10.72 15.09
CA VAL A 41 -12.49 -9.73 14.13
C VAL A 41 -11.11 -9.21 14.52
N TYR A 42 -10.36 -8.77 13.52
CA TYR A 42 -9.07 -8.13 13.65
C TYR A 42 -9.17 -6.67 13.17
N GLU A 43 -8.66 -5.73 13.97
CA GLU A 43 -8.58 -4.32 13.58
C GLU A 43 -7.43 -4.09 12.59
N ILE A 44 -7.77 -3.87 11.32
CA ILE A 44 -6.77 -3.67 10.26
C ILE A 44 -6.32 -2.21 10.15
N LEU A 45 -7.23 -1.28 10.41
CA LEU A 45 -7.00 0.16 10.55
C LEU A 45 -7.87 0.63 11.71
N PRO A 46 -7.54 1.74 12.38
CA PRO A 46 -8.36 2.18 13.51
C PRO A 46 -9.82 2.40 13.07
N GLY A 47 -10.75 1.76 13.77
CA GLY A 47 -12.19 1.75 13.48
C GLY A 47 -12.61 0.91 12.28
N THR A 48 -11.71 0.14 11.67
CA THR A 48 -11.98 -0.74 10.51
C THR A 48 -11.50 -2.15 10.80
N PHE A 49 -12.42 -3.10 10.75
CA PHE A 49 -12.20 -4.47 11.16
C PHE A 49 -12.46 -5.44 10.01
N VAL A 50 -11.92 -6.64 10.13
CA VAL A 50 -12.09 -7.74 9.19
C VAL A 50 -12.21 -9.05 9.96
N ALA A 51 -12.92 -10.04 9.44
CA ALA A 51 -13.04 -11.33 10.13
C ALA A 51 -11.66 -11.97 10.34
N SER A 52 -11.38 -12.52 11.53
CA SER A 52 -10.03 -12.97 11.91
C SER A 52 -9.45 -14.09 11.03
N HIS A 53 -10.29 -14.86 10.36
CA HIS A 53 -9.86 -15.91 9.42
C HIS A 53 -9.53 -15.37 8.01
N THR A 54 -9.68 -14.06 7.79
CA THR A 54 -9.44 -13.44 6.48
C THR A 54 -7.94 -13.38 6.18
N GLN A 55 -7.55 -13.90 5.02
CA GLN A 55 -6.20 -13.70 4.51
C GLN A 55 -5.99 -12.23 4.12
N ILE A 56 -5.09 -11.54 4.83
CA ILE A 56 -4.81 -10.13 4.59
C ILE A 56 -3.81 -9.94 3.45
N ASP A 57 -4.34 -9.62 2.28
CA ASP A 57 -3.56 -9.29 1.08
C ASP A 57 -3.58 -7.76 0.78
N PRO A 58 -2.85 -7.30 -0.24
CA PRO A 58 -2.89 -5.88 -0.63
C PRO A 58 -4.28 -5.37 -1.02
N SER A 59 -5.14 -6.21 -1.59
CA SER A 59 -6.50 -5.82 -1.99
C SER A 59 -7.39 -5.58 -0.76
N VAL A 60 -7.26 -6.37 0.29
CA VAL A 60 -7.94 -6.16 1.58
C VAL A 60 -7.47 -4.87 2.24
N ARG A 61 -6.15 -4.67 2.35
CA ARG A 61 -5.59 -3.43 2.92
C ARG A 61 -6.01 -2.18 2.15
N LEU A 62 -6.00 -2.23 0.83
CA LEU A 62 -6.41 -1.08 0.01
C LEU A 62 -7.91 -0.76 0.18
N ARG A 63 -8.77 -1.79 0.28
CA ARG A 63 -10.19 -1.61 0.58
C ARG A 63 -10.41 -1.02 1.97
N ALA A 64 -9.65 -1.47 2.96
CA ALA A 64 -9.69 -0.91 4.31
C ALA A 64 -9.33 0.60 4.29
N LEU A 65 -8.30 1.00 3.54
CA LEU A 65 -7.98 2.42 3.35
C LEU A 65 -9.14 3.19 2.71
N GLY A 66 -9.72 2.66 1.63
CA GLY A 66 -10.85 3.29 0.94
C GLY A 66 -12.08 3.46 1.83
N ALA A 67 -12.37 2.47 2.68
CA ALA A 67 -13.43 2.55 3.68
C ALA A 67 -13.10 3.59 4.76
N SER A 68 -11.86 3.59 5.25
CA SER A 68 -11.42 4.49 6.33
C SER A 68 -11.39 5.96 5.89
N VAL A 69 -10.73 6.30 4.78
CA VAL A 69 -10.65 7.71 4.31
C VAL A 69 -11.93 8.19 3.63
N GLY A 70 -12.77 7.25 3.17
CA GLY A 70 -13.96 7.50 2.36
C GLY A 70 -13.69 7.43 0.85
N LEU A 71 -14.61 6.80 0.11
CA LEU A 71 -14.45 6.51 -1.32
C LEU A 71 -14.18 7.75 -2.19
N LYS A 72 -14.76 8.91 -1.83
CA LYS A 72 -14.54 10.16 -2.59
C LYS A 72 -13.07 10.58 -2.57
N ALA A 73 -12.43 10.56 -1.40
CA ALA A 73 -11.02 10.88 -1.27
C ALA A 73 -10.15 9.77 -1.88
N ALA A 74 -10.47 8.51 -1.59
CA ALA A 74 -9.71 7.36 -2.07
C ALA A 74 -9.66 7.26 -3.60
N ARG A 75 -10.77 7.59 -4.29
CA ARG A 75 -10.84 7.61 -5.77
C ARG A 75 -10.21 8.85 -6.41
N ALA A 76 -10.00 9.91 -5.64
CA ALA A 76 -9.41 11.16 -6.15
C ALA A 76 -7.88 11.10 -6.28
N GLY A 77 -7.23 10.04 -5.78
CA GLY A 77 -5.78 9.94 -5.77
C GLY A 77 -5.26 8.51 -5.76
N VAL A 78 -3.97 8.38 -5.45
CA VAL A 78 -3.21 7.13 -5.42
C VAL A 78 -2.50 7.05 -4.07
N PHE A 79 -2.78 6.02 -3.27
CA PHE A 79 -2.07 5.83 -2.00
C PHE A 79 -0.58 5.57 -2.26
N ALA A 80 0.30 6.21 -1.49
CA ALA A 80 1.73 6.26 -1.79
C ALA A 80 2.63 6.10 -0.56
N ARG A 81 3.95 6.03 -0.77
CA ARG A 81 4.99 6.02 0.27
C ARG A 81 4.75 4.92 1.32
N LEU A 82 4.87 5.24 2.61
CA LEU A 82 4.67 4.28 3.70
C LEU A 82 3.26 3.66 3.70
N THR A 83 2.23 4.41 3.28
CA THR A 83 0.88 3.87 3.12
C THR A 83 0.81 2.79 2.04
N ALA A 84 1.44 3.02 0.88
CA ALA A 84 1.56 1.99 -0.15
C ALA A 84 2.38 0.80 0.32
N SER A 85 3.48 1.03 1.04
CA SER A 85 4.29 -0.04 1.62
C SER A 85 3.51 -0.89 2.62
N TRP A 86 2.67 -0.26 3.46
CA TRP A 86 1.77 -0.95 4.36
C TRP A 86 0.75 -1.79 3.60
N VAL A 87 0.15 -1.27 2.53
CA VAL A 87 -0.73 -2.05 1.62
C VAL A 87 -0.02 -3.31 1.12
N PHE A 88 1.24 -3.20 0.70
CA PHE A 88 2.03 -4.37 0.30
C PHE A 88 2.53 -5.25 1.47
N GLY A 89 2.26 -4.87 2.72
CA GLY A 89 2.67 -5.59 3.91
C GLY A 89 4.17 -5.52 4.18
N CYS A 90 4.79 -4.42 3.78
CA CYS A 90 6.22 -4.16 3.94
C CYS A 90 6.52 -3.09 5.00
N ALA A 91 5.51 -2.36 5.47
CA ALA A 91 5.63 -1.39 6.56
C ALA A 91 4.59 -1.69 7.67
N PRO A 92 4.85 -1.27 8.93
CA PRO A 92 3.80 -1.16 9.94
C PRO A 92 2.74 -0.14 9.48
N LEU A 93 1.60 -0.09 10.19
CA LEU A 93 0.59 0.94 9.96
C LEU A 93 1.23 2.33 10.16
N PRO A 94 1.25 3.20 9.13
CA PRO A 94 1.82 4.53 9.32
C PRO A 94 0.94 5.42 10.20
N GLU A 95 1.57 6.30 10.96
CA GLU A 95 0.89 7.33 11.78
C GLU A 95 0.08 8.32 10.92
N ARG A 96 0.42 8.45 9.63
CA ARG A 96 -0.23 9.32 8.66
C ARG A 96 -0.40 8.60 7.33
N LEU A 97 -1.61 8.71 6.76
CA LEU A 97 -1.89 8.19 5.42
C LEU A 97 -1.41 9.17 4.36
N THR A 98 -0.82 8.69 3.27
CA THR A 98 -0.37 9.53 2.14
C THR A 98 -1.13 9.19 0.87
N LEU A 99 -1.67 10.23 0.23
CA LEU A 99 -2.39 10.15 -1.04
C LEU A 99 -1.77 11.14 -2.04
N HIS A 100 -1.29 10.62 -3.16
CA HIS A 100 -0.85 11.43 -4.30
C HIS A 100 -2.04 11.77 -5.19
N VAL A 101 -2.18 13.05 -5.55
CA VAL A 101 -3.18 13.54 -6.51
C VAL A 101 -2.48 14.19 -7.70
N GLU A 102 -3.13 14.17 -8.87
CA GLU A 102 -2.58 14.81 -10.06
C GLU A 102 -2.56 16.33 -9.95
N GLN A 103 -3.64 16.90 -9.41
CA GLN A 103 -3.80 18.32 -9.16
C GLN A 103 -4.51 18.52 -7.82
N TYR A 104 -3.97 19.38 -6.96
CA TYR A 104 -4.55 19.65 -5.65
C TYR A 104 -5.33 20.96 -5.65
N HIS A 105 -6.64 20.88 -5.90
CA HIS A 105 -7.51 22.05 -5.98
C HIS A 105 -8.33 22.30 -4.72
N ARG A 106 -8.58 21.26 -3.91
CA ARG A 106 -9.38 21.36 -2.68
C ARG A 106 -8.95 20.30 -1.66
N PRO A 107 -9.00 20.61 -0.35
CA PRO A 107 -8.90 19.59 0.68
C PRO A 107 -9.90 18.47 0.45
N LEU A 108 -9.40 17.23 0.42
CA LEU A 108 -10.24 16.05 0.36
C LEU A 108 -10.82 15.77 1.74
N PRO A 109 -12.08 15.32 1.84
CA PRO A 109 -12.62 14.88 3.11
C PRO A 109 -11.80 13.69 3.63
N ASN A 110 -11.60 13.61 4.93
CA ASN A 110 -10.96 12.48 5.56
C ASN A 110 -11.88 11.95 6.66
N ASN A 111 -12.43 10.77 6.44
CA ASN A 111 -13.23 10.07 7.44
C ASN A 111 -12.37 9.19 8.36
N SER A 112 -11.06 9.10 8.07
CA SER A 112 -10.16 8.24 8.82
C SER A 112 -9.79 8.90 10.15
N PRO A 113 -9.69 8.12 11.24
CA PRO A 113 -9.07 8.59 12.48
C PRO A 113 -7.57 8.91 12.31
N LEU A 114 -6.92 8.39 11.26
CA LEU A 114 -5.55 8.75 10.92
C LEU A 114 -5.53 10.02 10.06
N PRO A 115 -4.57 10.95 10.28
CA PRO A 115 -4.40 12.10 9.41
C PRO A 115 -4.10 11.67 7.96
N LEU A 116 -4.69 12.39 7.00
CA LEU A 116 -4.48 12.17 5.57
C LEU A 116 -3.66 13.31 4.96
N LEU A 117 -2.43 13.02 4.55
CA LEU A 117 -1.58 13.91 3.77
C LEU A 117 -1.88 13.75 2.29
N THR A 118 -2.43 14.79 1.69
CA THR A 118 -2.63 14.85 0.23
C THR A 118 -1.49 15.65 -0.41
N LEU A 119 -0.78 15.04 -1.35
CA LEU A 119 0.35 15.66 -2.05
C LEU A 119 0.09 15.70 -3.55
N GLN A 120 0.38 16.82 -4.19
CA GLN A 120 0.37 16.90 -5.65
C GLN A 120 1.62 16.22 -6.20
N ALA A 121 1.47 15.04 -6.79
CA ALA A 121 2.55 14.25 -7.35
C ALA A 121 2.04 13.37 -8.49
N PRO A 122 2.32 13.73 -9.77
CA PRO A 122 1.91 12.91 -10.90
C PRO A 122 2.53 11.50 -10.83
N VAL A 123 1.66 10.49 -10.81
CA VAL A 123 2.07 9.08 -10.75
C VAL A 123 2.11 8.45 -12.14
N GLY A 124 1.20 8.85 -13.04
CA GLY A 124 1.04 8.27 -14.37
C GLY A 124 0.56 6.81 -14.34
N VAL A 125 0.19 6.26 -15.50
CA VAL A 125 -0.41 4.92 -15.60
C VAL A 125 0.54 3.82 -15.11
N ARG A 126 1.82 3.87 -15.47
CA ARG A 126 2.83 2.86 -15.07
C ARG A 126 3.26 2.98 -13.60
N GLY A 127 3.00 4.12 -12.96
CA GLY A 127 3.37 4.38 -11.59
C GLY A 127 2.33 3.92 -10.57
N LYS A 128 1.16 3.46 -11.00
CA LYS A 128 0.07 3.00 -10.12
C LYS A 128 -0.32 1.55 -10.42
N ARG A 129 -0.82 0.87 -9.39
CA ARG A 129 -1.50 -0.41 -9.45
C ARG A 129 -2.94 -0.17 -9.02
N VAL A 130 -3.88 -0.59 -9.85
CA VAL A 130 -5.32 -0.50 -9.59
C VAL A 130 -5.77 -1.84 -9.01
N LEU A 131 -6.48 -1.80 -7.87
CA LEU A 131 -7.12 -2.98 -7.26
C LEU A 131 -8.57 -2.60 -6.97
N GLY A 132 -9.50 -3.15 -7.76
CA GLY A 132 -10.89 -2.66 -7.79
C GLY A 132 -10.95 -1.23 -8.30
N GLU A 133 -11.64 -0.35 -7.56
CA GLU A 133 -11.79 1.07 -7.92
C GLU A 133 -10.72 1.99 -7.30
N LEU A 134 -9.80 1.41 -6.53
CA LEU A 134 -8.81 2.14 -5.75
C LEU A 134 -7.42 1.97 -6.37
N SER A 135 -6.58 2.98 -6.18
CA SER A 135 -5.22 3.01 -6.71
C SER A 135 -4.19 3.14 -5.60
N VAL A 136 -3.10 2.39 -5.74
CA VAL A 136 -1.88 2.50 -4.92
C VAL A 136 -0.68 2.65 -5.85
N THR A 137 0.41 3.27 -5.42
CA THR A 137 1.63 3.33 -6.24
C THR A 137 2.11 1.91 -6.56
N SER A 138 2.62 1.70 -7.77
CA SER A 138 3.23 0.42 -8.14
C SER A 138 4.41 0.10 -7.21
N LEU A 139 4.79 -1.16 -7.07
CA LEU A 139 5.92 -1.56 -6.21
C LEU A 139 7.18 -0.75 -6.54
N ARG A 140 7.48 -0.63 -7.83
CA ARG A 140 8.60 0.16 -8.36
C ARG A 140 8.51 1.63 -7.97
N ARG A 141 7.33 2.25 -8.14
CA ARG A 141 7.13 3.66 -7.77
C ARG A 141 7.21 3.86 -6.25
N THR A 142 6.65 2.95 -5.48
CA THR A 142 6.70 2.95 -4.01
C THR A 142 8.15 2.91 -3.51
N ALA A 143 8.98 2.03 -4.08
CA ALA A 143 10.40 1.96 -3.73
C ALA A 143 11.13 3.28 -4.01
N LEU A 144 10.86 3.91 -5.16
CA LEU A 144 11.43 5.21 -5.52
C LEU A 144 10.94 6.32 -4.58
N ASP A 145 9.64 6.36 -4.26
CA ASP A 145 9.06 7.37 -3.36
C ASP A 145 9.63 7.25 -1.94
N LEU A 146 9.83 6.03 -1.42
CA LEU A 146 10.46 5.79 -0.11
C LEU A 146 11.94 6.21 -0.07
N ALA A 147 12.70 5.92 -1.14
CA ALA A 147 14.09 6.38 -1.26
C ALA A 147 14.18 7.91 -1.41
N ALA A 148 13.21 8.51 -2.11
CA ALA A 148 13.17 9.94 -2.43
C ALA A 148 12.77 10.81 -1.24
N TYR A 149 11.82 10.32 -0.45
CA TYR A 149 11.20 11.06 0.63
C TYR A 149 11.11 10.16 1.87
N PRO A 150 12.22 9.95 2.58
CA PRO A 150 12.22 9.13 3.79
C PRO A 150 11.44 9.81 4.91
N GLU A 151 10.52 9.07 5.52
CA GLU A 151 9.77 9.42 6.73
C GLU A 151 10.36 8.60 7.89
N GLY A 152 11.51 9.01 8.40
CA GLY A 152 12.20 8.33 9.50
C GLY A 152 12.74 6.93 9.14
N GLN A 153 13.00 6.12 10.17
CA GLN A 153 13.60 4.77 10.04
C GLN A 153 12.67 3.77 9.34
N ASP A 154 11.35 3.95 9.46
CA ASP A 154 10.36 3.05 8.87
C ASP A 154 10.44 3.02 7.35
N SER A 155 10.83 4.13 6.72
CA SER A 155 10.95 4.20 5.25
C SER A 155 12.08 3.34 4.71
N HIS A 156 13.22 3.28 5.42
CA HIS A 156 14.34 2.41 5.04
C HIS A 156 13.97 0.95 5.21
N GLN A 157 13.42 0.57 6.36
CA GLN A 157 13.02 -0.81 6.63
C GLN A 157 11.89 -1.26 5.70
N ALA A 158 10.94 -0.38 5.39
CA ALA A 158 9.93 -0.59 4.38
C ALA A 158 10.53 -0.88 3.01
N LEU A 159 11.52 -0.09 2.57
CA LEU A 159 12.20 -0.27 1.29
C LEU A 159 12.95 -1.61 1.25
N VAL A 160 13.70 -1.94 2.30
CA VAL A 160 14.40 -3.24 2.43
C VAL A 160 13.41 -4.40 2.31
N ARG A 161 12.31 -4.39 3.06
CA ARG A 161 11.28 -5.44 3.03
C ARG A 161 10.59 -5.54 1.67
N LEU A 162 10.35 -4.42 1.00
CA LEU A 162 9.72 -4.39 -0.32
C LEU A 162 10.62 -5.04 -1.38
N ILE A 163 11.93 -4.76 -1.37
CA ILE A 163 12.92 -5.42 -2.24
C ILE A 163 12.95 -6.93 -1.98
N ARG A 164 13.05 -7.35 -0.71
CA ARG A 164 13.09 -8.78 -0.34
C ARG A 164 11.83 -9.55 -0.72
N LYS A 165 10.66 -8.94 -0.52
CA LYS A 165 9.37 -9.61 -0.74
C LYS A 165 8.99 -9.68 -2.22
N TYR A 166 9.48 -8.76 -3.04
CA TYR A 166 9.12 -8.66 -4.46
C TYR A 166 10.34 -8.56 -5.40
N PRO A 167 11.31 -9.49 -5.31
CA PRO A 167 12.57 -9.40 -6.06
C PRO A 167 12.36 -9.40 -7.58
N GLU A 168 11.44 -10.23 -8.08
CA GLU A 168 11.13 -10.34 -9.52
C GLU A 168 10.51 -9.06 -10.10
N THR A 169 9.78 -8.30 -9.28
CA THR A 169 9.16 -7.03 -9.72
C THR A 169 10.10 -5.85 -9.52
N LEU A 170 10.98 -5.94 -8.53
CA LEU A 170 11.96 -4.93 -8.17
C LEU A 170 13.36 -5.36 -8.60
N ASP A 171 13.57 -5.42 -9.90
CA ASP A 171 14.91 -5.49 -10.47
C ASP A 171 15.74 -4.31 -9.95
N THR A 172 16.69 -4.61 -9.06
CA THR A 172 17.50 -3.61 -8.36
C THR A 172 18.43 -2.87 -9.30
N ASP A 173 18.93 -3.52 -10.35
CA ASP A 173 19.80 -2.90 -11.36
C ASP A 173 19.01 -1.88 -12.17
N ARG A 174 17.77 -2.23 -12.54
CA ARG A 174 16.83 -1.29 -13.14
C ARG A 174 16.47 -0.15 -12.18
N LEU A 175 16.22 -0.41 -10.90
CA LEU A 175 15.92 0.66 -9.94
C LEU A 175 17.07 1.66 -9.83
N LEU A 176 18.31 1.17 -9.71
CA LEU A 176 19.51 1.99 -9.55
C LEU A 176 19.82 2.80 -10.83
N SER A 177 19.75 2.17 -12.01
CA SER A 177 20.01 2.85 -13.30
C SER A 177 19.05 4.01 -13.58
N ASN A 178 17.78 3.90 -13.16
CA ASN A 178 16.81 4.99 -13.33
C ASN A 178 17.08 6.23 -12.48
N LEU A 179 17.81 6.10 -11.36
CA LEU A 179 18.15 7.22 -10.48
C LEU A 179 19.39 7.99 -10.96
N VAL A 180 20.31 7.33 -11.66
CA VAL A 180 21.47 7.98 -12.29
C VAL A 180 21.00 9.09 -13.25
N THR A 181 19.94 8.82 -14.01
CA THR A 181 19.35 9.79 -14.95
C THR A 181 18.71 11.00 -14.26
N GLN A 182 18.21 10.85 -13.02
CA GLN A 182 17.51 11.92 -12.30
C GLN A 182 18.44 12.83 -11.47
N ARG A 183 19.76 12.57 -11.44
CA ARG A 183 20.79 13.33 -10.68
C ARG A 183 20.47 13.57 -9.20
N ARG A 184 19.77 12.66 -8.54
CA ARG A 184 19.43 12.77 -7.10
C ARG A 184 20.33 11.87 -6.25
N ALA A 185 21.53 12.36 -5.96
CA ALA A 185 22.58 11.58 -5.28
C ALA A 185 22.17 11.05 -3.90
N SER A 186 21.35 11.77 -3.13
CA SER A 186 20.83 11.32 -1.83
C SER A 186 19.90 10.11 -1.97
N ILE A 187 19.01 10.12 -2.96
CA ILE A 187 18.08 9.01 -3.25
C ILE A 187 18.86 7.76 -3.65
N HIS A 188 19.87 7.95 -4.50
CA HIS A 188 20.73 6.87 -4.93
C HIS A 188 21.46 6.22 -3.74
N LYS A 189 21.99 7.01 -2.81
CA LYS A 189 22.62 6.51 -1.58
C LYS A 189 21.65 5.69 -0.72
N HIS A 190 20.43 6.18 -0.50
CA HIS A 190 19.42 5.44 0.29
C HIS A 190 19.02 4.13 -0.38
N LEU A 191 18.79 4.14 -1.70
CA LEU A 191 18.46 2.92 -2.42
C LEU A 191 19.60 1.90 -2.39
N ILE A 192 20.86 2.33 -2.59
CA ILE A 192 22.04 1.44 -2.46
C ILE A 192 22.10 0.83 -1.07
N ALA A 193 21.91 1.64 -0.02
CA ALA A 193 21.91 1.14 1.36
C ALA A 193 20.84 0.08 1.57
N ALA A 194 19.61 0.33 1.10
CA ALA A 194 18.50 -0.62 1.24
C ALA A 194 18.71 -1.90 0.43
N VAL A 195 19.27 -1.83 -0.79
CA VAL A 195 19.63 -3.01 -1.58
C VAL A 195 20.67 -3.86 -0.84
N ARG A 196 21.73 -3.24 -0.31
CA ARG A 196 22.75 -3.96 0.48
C ARG A 196 22.15 -4.63 1.70
N ASP A 197 21.33 -3.91 2.46
CA ASP A 197 20.68 -4.46 3.66
C ASP A 197 19.65 -5.55 3.33
N SER A 198 19.02 -5.49 2.15
CA SER A 198 18.11 -6.55 1.70
C SER A 198 18.82 -7.86 1.40
N GLN A 199 20.09 -7.82 0.99
CA GLN A 199 20.91 -8.98 0.64
C GLN A 199 21.58 -9.62 1.87
N ARG A 200 21.81 -8.85 2.94
CA ARG A 200 22.52 -9.30 4.15
C ARG A 200 21.81 -10.37 4.99
N PHE A 201 20.54 -10.66 4.73
CA PHE A 201 19.72 -11.60 5.51
C PHE A 201 19.16 -12.74 4.63
N THR A 202 19.96 -13.18 3.66
CA THR A 202 19.63 -14.29 2.75
C THR A 202 20.34 -15.60 3.15
N GLU A 203 20.95 -15.63 4.33
CA GLU A 203 21.59 -16.82 4.95
C GLU A 203 20.67 -17.44 6.00
#